data_AF-A0A2D4L3X4-F1
#
_entry.id   AF-A0A2D4L3X4-F1
#
_cell.length_a   1.000
_cell.length_b   1.000
_cell.length_c   1.000
_cell.angle_alpha   90.00
_cell.angle_beta   90.00
_cell.angle_gamma   90.00
#
_symmetry.space_group_name_H-M   'P 1'
#
loop_
_entity.id
_entity.type
_entity.pdbx_description
1 polymer ?
#
loop_
_entity_poly.entity_id
_entity_poly.type
_entity_poly.pdbx_seq_one_letter_code
_entity_poly.pdbx_strand_id
1 'polypeptide(L)'
;VQYNPAASLAEYVHRIGRTARIGSPGNSLLILMPSEAEYVSFLASYKINISAMKMEQILSNLMKDDRFKGNPERSKKSQQGDVQEIHRRATVMQTEFEDFVHSSAKTIRWAKKALQSFIRSYATYPANLKPIFHIRALHLGHVAKSFGLRDAPGNLGAVAGAPWQGKKQKRRDPLKKTQAKSHLNIAFEYSSGLDSSASKGKRKKRLRNRREQNSPS
;
A
#
# COMPACT_ATOMS: atom_id res chain seq x y z
N VAL A 1 -5.77 -3.96 18.26
CA VAL A 1 -5.34 -3.81 16.85
C VAL A 1 -3.99 -3.11 16.83
N GLN A 2 -3.07 -3.53 15.97
CA GLN A 2 -1.74 -2.97 15.81
C GLN A 2 -1.55 -2.58 14.34
N TYR A 3 -1.35 -1.29 14.08
CA TYR A 3 -1.10 -0.77 12.73
C TYR A 3 0.37 -0.81 12.35
N ASN A 4 1.27 -0.69 13.34
CA ASN A 4 2.71 -0.72 13.14
C ASN A 4 3.29 -1.91 13.91
N PRO A 5 4.13 -2.74 13.28
CA PRO A 5 4.84 -3.83 13.95
C PRO A 5 5.69 -3.32 15.13
N ALA A 6 5.83 -4.14 16.16
CA ALA A 6 6.65 -3.77 17.31
C ALA A 6 8.14 -3.75 16.95
N ALA A 7 8.93 -2.91 17.62
CA ALA A 7 10.37 -2.84 17.38
C ALA A 7 11.14 -3.97 18.09
N SER A 8 10.45 -4.78 18.90
CA SER A 8 11.01 -5.96 19.55
C SER A 8 9.93 -7.02 19.80
N LEU A 9 10.37 -8.27 19.97
CA LEU A 9 9.49 -9.38 20.33
C LEU A 9 8.80 -9.13 21.69
N ALA A 10 9.55 -8.67 22.69
CA ALA A 10 9.01 -8.39 24.02
C ALA A 10 7.90 -7.34 23.96
N GLU A 11 8.09 -6.28 23.19
CA GLU A 11 7.05 -5.27 22.98
C GLU A 11 5.81 -5.86 22.28
N TYR A 12 5.99 -6.70 21.25
CA TYR A 12 4.86 -7.39 20.60
C TYR A 12 4.06 -8.23 21.61
N VAL A 13 4.74 -9.03 22.44
CA VAL A 13 4.11 -9.87 23.47
C VAL A 13 3.37 -9.01 24.50
N HIS A 14 3.96 -7.90 24.95
CA HIS A 14 3.30 -6.98 25.88
C HIS A 14 2.05 -6.32 25.29
N ARG A 15 2.08 -5.98 23.99
CA ARG A 15 0.95 -5.39 23.26
C ARG A 15 -0.21 -6.38 23.15
N ILE A 16 0.05 -7.64 22.76
CA ILE A 16 -1.01 -8.66 22.69
C ILE A 16 -1.51 -9.06 24.09
N GLY A 17 -0.64 -9.05 25.12
CA GLY A 17 -1.02 -9.28 26.52
C GLY A 17 -1.86 -8.16 27.16
N ARG A 18 -2.25 -7.14 26.39
CA ARG A 18 -3.27 -6.17 26.82
C ARG A 18 -4.69 -6.73 26.71
N THR A 19 -4.91 -7.74 25.87
CA THR A 19 -6.18 -8.47 25.76
C THR A 19 -6.11 -9.82 26.49
N ALA A 20 -7.21 -10.58 26.47
CA ALA A 20 -7.34 -11.91 27.05
C ALA A 20 -6.88 -12.03 28.52
N ARG A 21 -7.30 -11.06 29.36
CA ARG A 21 -6.92 -11.00 30.78
C ARG A 21 -7.91 -11.75 31.65
N ILE A 22 -7.41 -12.32 32.76
CA ILE A 22 -8.24 -12.94 33.81
C ILE A 22 -9.21 -13.98 33.20
N GLY A 23 -8.68 -14.92 32.42
CA GLY A 23 -9.46 -15.99 31.80
C GLY A 23 -10.44 -15.57 30.70
N SER A 24 -10.56 -14.27 30.40
CA SER A 24 -11.40 -13.80 29.30
C SER A 24 -10.73 -14.07 27.94
N PRO A 25 -11.49 -14.43 26.89
CA PRO A 25 -10.94 -14.51 25.54
C PRO A 25 -10.58 -13.11 25.01
N GLY A 26 -9.67 -13.05 24.04
CA GLY A 26 -9.23 -11.79 23.46
C GLY A 26 -8.59 -11.98 22.10
N ASN A 27 -8.81 -11.01 21.20
CA ASN A 27 -8.29 -11.05 19.85
C ASN A 27 -7.28 -9.92 19.63
N SER A 28 -6.20 -10.22 18.92
CA SER A 28 -5.21 -9.24 18.46
C SER A 28 -5.08 -9.31 16.95
N LEU A 29 -5.20 -8.16 16.29
CA LEU A 29 -5.02 -8.01 14.85
C LEU A 29 -3.75 -7.21 14.59
N LEU A 30 -2.87 -7.74 13.75
CA LEU A 30 -1.67 -7.08 13.25
C LEU A 30 -1.86 -6.81 11.76
N ILE A 31 -1.74 -5.54 11.37
CA ILE A 31 -1.79 -5.12 9.97
C ILE A 31 -0.35 -5.00 9.48
N LEU A 32 -0.06 -5.64 8.34
CA LEU A 32 1.26 -5.64 7.71
C LEU A 32 1.14 -5.15 6.28
N MET A 33 2.14 -4.39 5.82
CA MET A 33 2.32 -4.12 4.40
C MET A 33 2.91 -5.35 3.70
N PRO A 34 2.73 -5.49 2.36
CA PRO A 34 3.35 -6.59 1.61
C PRO A 34 4.87 -6.67 1.78
N SER A 35 5.55 -5.53 1.92
CA SER A 35 6.99 -5.44 2.20
C SER A 35 7.39 -5.96 3.58
N GLU A 36 6.44 -6.15 4.48
CA GLU A 36 6.64 -6.54 5.88
C GLU A 36 6.23 -7.99 6.15
N ALA A 37 5.84 -8.73 5.12
CA ALA A 37 5.32 -10.10 5.24
C ALA A 37 6.31 -11.05 5.97
N GLU A 38 7.61 -10.84 5.81
CA GLU A 38 8.66 -11.60 6.50
C GLU A 38 8.60 -11.47 8.03
N TYR A 39 7.93 -10.45 8.57
CA TYR A 39 7.70 -10.33 10.02
C TYR A 39 6.90 -11.50 10.58
N VAL A 40 6.02 -12.13 9.78
CA VAL A 40 5.30 -13.34 10.20
C VAL A 40 6.28 -14.50 10.42
N SER A 41 7.26 -14.67 9.53
CA SER A 41 8.30 -15.68 9.66
C SER A 41 9.22 -15.40 10.86
N PHE A 42 9.53 -14.13 11.12
CA PHE A 42 10.24 -13.72 12.33
C PHE A 42 9.50 -14.15 13.59
N LEU A 43 8.18 -13.91 13.69
CA LEU A 43 7.39 -14.34 14.85
C LEU A 43 7.26 -15.87 14.95
N ALA A 44 7.15 -16.57 13.82
CA ALA A 44 7.12 -18.03 13.78
C ALA A 44 8.40 -18.66 14.36
N SER A 45 9.57 -18.03 14.15
CA SER A 45 10.84 -18.48 14.75
C SER A 45 10.83 -18.49 16.28
N TYR A 46 10.01 -17.64 16.90
CA TYR A 46 9.76 -17.59 18.34
C TYR A 46 8.53 -18.40 18.78
N LYS A 47 8.06 -19.33 17.93
CA LYS A 47 6.89 -20.19 18.16
C LYS A 47 5.57 -19.42 18.29
N ILE A 48 5.50 -18.20 17.74
CA ILE A 48 4.27 -17.42 17.68
C ILE A 48 3.65 -17.61 16.29
N ASN A 49 2.61 -18.43 16.22
CA ASN A 49 1.88 -18.68 14.98
C ASN A 49 0.75 -17.67 14.80
N ILE A 50 0.71 -17.02 13.64
CA ILE A 50 -0.35 -16.05 13.28
C ILE A 50 -1.19 -16.65 12.16
N SER A 51 -2.51 -16.52 12.28
CA SER A 51 -3.43 -16.85 11.19
C SER A 51 -3.58 -15.65 10.25
N ALA A 52 -3.29 -15.86 8.96
CA ALA A 52 -3.45 -14.83 7.94
C ALA A 52 -4.94 -14.61 7.61
N MET A 53 -5.34 -13.35 7.46
CA MET A 53 -6.69 -12.97 7.05
C MET A 53 -6.64 -12.29 5.68
N LYS A 54 -7.57 -12.66 4.80
CA LYS A 54 -7.65 -12.07 3.46
C LYS A 54 -8.26 -10.66 3.54
N MET A 55 -7.74 -9.74 2.73
CA MET A 55 -8.21 -8.35 2.74
C MET A 55 -9.68 -8.25 2.35
N GLU A 56 -10.13 -9.09 1.41
CA GLU A 56 -11.51 -9.13 0.92
C GLU A 56 -12.49 -9.48 2.06
N GLN A 57 -12.08 -10.36 2.98
CA GLN A 57 -12.89 -10.71 4.14
C GLN A 57 -13.08 -9.51 5.08
N ILE A 58 -12.05 -8.69 5.25
CA ILE A 58 -12.12 -7.48 6.07
C ILE A 58 -13.00 -6.44 5.38
N LEU A 59 -12.74 -6.17 4.09
CA LEU A 59 -13.47 -5.17 3.31
C LEU A 59 -14.93 -5.55 3.06
N SER A 60 -15.29 -6.84 3.12
CA SER A 60 -16.69 -7.28 3.04
C SER A 60 -17.59 -6.63 4.11
N ASN A 61 -17.02 -6.19 5.24
CA ASN A 61 -17.77 -5.46 6.26
C ASN A 61 -18.33 -4.12 5.76
N LEU A 62 -17.72 -3.51 4.74
CA LEU A 62 -18.24 -2.30 4.11
C LEU A 62 -19.57 -2.54 3.39
N MET A 63 -19.89 -3.79 3.04
CA MET A 63 -21.18 -4.13 2.43
C MET A 63 -22.35 -3.95 3.41
N LYS A 64 -22.09 -3.94 4.71
CA LYS A 64 -23.11 -3.78 5.76
C LYS A 64 -23.52 -2.33 6.00
N ASP A 65 -22.75 -1.37 5.48
CA ASP A 65 -22.97 0.06 5.70
C ASP A 65 -23.33 0.74 4.38
N ASP A 66 -24.57 1.24 4.30
CA ASP A 66 -25.10 1.89 3.11
C ASP A 66 -24.44 3.24 2.81
N ARG A 67 -23.71 3.86 3.75
CA ARG A 67 -23.01 5.13 3.51
C ARG A 67 -21.96 5.02 2.40
N PHE A 68 -21.33 3.86 2.28
CA PHE A 68 -20.30 3.62 1.26
C PHE A 68 -20.87 3.09 -0.06
N LYS A 69 -22.18 2.84 -0.12
CA LYS A 69 -22.87 2.46 -1.34
C LYS A 69 -22.87 3.68 -2.26
N GLY A 70 -21.94 3.75 -3.20
CA GLY A 70 -21.87 4.88 -4.11
C GLY A 70 -23.13 4.98 -5.01
N ASN A 71 -23.10 5.84 -6.03
CA ASN A 71 -24.27 6.05 -6.88
C ASN A 71 -24.80 4.75 -7.55
N PRO A 72 -26.11 4.43 -7.48
CA PRO A 72 -26.67 3.11 -7.85
C PRO A 72 -26.84 2.85 -9.35
N GLU A 73 -26.58 3.81 -10.23
CA GLU A 73 -26.99 3.76 -11.66
C GLU A 73 -26.32 2.69 -12.56
N ARG A 74 -25.42 1.83 -12.06
CA ARG A 74 -24.65 0.91 -12.95
C ARG A 74 -24.45 -0.53 -12.47
N SER A 75 -25.19 -1.03 -11.49
CA SER A 75 -24.96 -2.40 -10.98
C SER A 75 -25.84 -3.45 -11.68
N LYS A 76 -25.24 -4.26 -12.56
CA LYS A 76 -25.82 -5.53 -13.04
C LYS A 76 -25.40 -6.65 -12.07
N LYS A 77 -26.38 -7.33 -11.45
CA LYS A 77 -26.16 -8.41 -10.46
C LYS A 77 -25.44 -9.60 -11.10
N SER A 78 -24.20 -9.85 -10.67
CA SER A 78 -23.45 -11.10 -10.86
C SER A 78 -22.50 -11.28 -9.67
N GLN A 79 -21.99 -12.49 -9.40
CA GLN A 79 -21.04 -12.73 -8.30
C GLN A 79 -19.71 -11.95 -8.46
N GLN A 80 -19.30 -11.65 -9.69
CA GLN A 80 -18.20 -10.72 -9.97
C GLN A 80 -18.50 -9.30 -9.47
N GLY A 81 -19.79 -8.95 -9.39
CA GLY A 81 -20.30 -7.68 -8.90
C GLY A 81 -20.08 -7.46 -7.41
N ASP A 82 -20.05 -8.52 -6.58
CA ASP A 82 -19.87 -8.35 -5.13
C ASP A 82 -18.44 -7.92 -4.78
N VAL A 83 -17.43 -8.53 -5.38
CA VAL A 83 -16.02 -8.12 -5.20
C VAL A 83 -15.80 -6.72 -5.75
N GLN A 84 -16.40 -6.40 -6.90
CA GLN A 84 -16.34 -5.06 -7.48
C GLN A 84 -17.01 -4.01 -6.59
N GLU A 85 -18.15 -4.34 -5.98
CA GLU A 85 -18.84 -3.45 -5.04
C GLU A 85 -18.01 -3.25 -3.77
N ILE A 86 -17.40 -4.29 -3.19
CA ILE A 86 -16.47 -4.15 -2.06
C ILE A 86 -15.37 -3.14 -2.37
N HIS A 87 -14.71 -3.27 -3.52
CA HIS A 87 -13.66 -2.34 -3.95
C HIS A 87 -14.20 -0.92 -4.15
N ARG A 88 -15.40 -0.79 -4.69
CA ARG A 88 -16.05 0.51 -4.89
C ARG A 88 -16.36 1.19 -3.56
N ARG A 89 -16.91 0.47 -2.59
CA ARG A 89 -17.17 0.98 -1.24
C ARG A 89 -15.89 1.38 -0.53
N ALA A 90 -14.83 0.58 -0.65
CA ALA A 90 -13.51 0.94 -0.14
C ALA A 90 -12.97 2.23 -0.79
N THR A 91 -13.20 2.41 -2.09
CA THR A 91 -12.83 3.64 -2.82
C THR A 91 -13.61 4.86 -2.32
N VAL A 92 -14.91 4.72 -2.06
CA VAL A 92 -15.74 5.80 -1.48
C VAL A 92 -15.19 6.18 -0.10
N MET A 93 -14.98 5.21 0.78
CA MET A 93 -14.40 5.44 2.12
C MET A 93 -13.04 6.14 2.05
N GLN A 94 -12.16 5.70 1.13
CA GLN A 94 -10.86 6.33 0.92
C GLN A 94 -11.01 7.79 0.45
N THR A 95 -11.95 8.05 -0.47
CA THR A 95 -12.21 9.39 -1.00
C THR A 95 -12.70 10.33 0.11
N GLU A 96 -13.59 9.87 0.99
CA GLU A 96 -14.07 10.65 2.14
C GLU A 96 -12.93 11.05 3.08
N PHE A 97 -12.00 10.13 3.37
CA PHE A 97 -10.83 10.46 4.19
C PHE A 97 -9.90 11.47 3.51
N GLU A 98 -9.65 11.31 2.22
CA GLU A 98 -8.85 12.25 1.45
C GLU A 98 -9.51 13.64 1.40
N ASP A 99 -10.82 13.71 1.16
CA ASP A 99 -11.58 14.97 1.17
C ASP A 99 -11.53 15.65 2.53
N PHE A 100 -11.67 14.89 3.62
CA PHE A 100 -11.51 15.43 4.97
C PHE A 100 -10.10 16.00 5.20
N VAL A 101 -9.05 15.27 4.82
CA VAL A 101 -7.66 15.75 4.95
C VAL A 101 -7.45 17.01 4.11
N HIS A 102 -8.04 17.07 2.91
CA HIS A 102 -7.92 18.18 1.97
C HIS A 102 -8.90 19.34 2.22
N SER A 103 -9.82 19.22 3.18
CA SER A 103 -10.81 20.25 3.53
C SER A 103 -10.20 21.58 4.00
N SER A 104 -8.99 21.55 4.55
CA SER A 104 -8.30 22.75 5.03
C SER A 104 -6.77 22.66 4.89
N ALA A 105 -6.10 23.81 4.78
CA ALA A 105 -4.64 23.85 4.80
C ALA A 105 -4.05 23.32 6.13
N LYS A 106 -4.81 23.44 7.24
CA LYS A 106 -4.40 22.98 8.57
C LYS A 106 -4.35 21.46 8.66
N THR A 107 -5.39 20.77 8.16
CA THR A 107 -5.48 19.31 8.14
C THR A 107 -4.41 18.69 7.22
N ILE A 108 -4.19 19.26 6.04
CA ILE A 108 -3.08 18.84 5.15
C ILE A 108 -1.72 18.97 5.86
N ARG A 109 -1.48 20.08 6.58
CA ARG A 109 -0.23 20.28 7.32
C ARG A 109 -0.04 19.23 8.41
N TRP A 110 -1.10 18.84 9.11
CA TRP A 110 -1.05 17.78 10.11
C TRP A 110 -0.80 16.40 9.49
N ALA A 111 -1.46 16.07 8.38
CA ALA A 111 -1.22 14.83 7.66
C ALA A 111 0.24 14.70 7.19
N LYS A 112 0.82 15.78 6.65
CA LYS A 112 2.25 15.82 6.27
C LYS A 112 3.19 15.62 7.47
N LYS A 113 2.89 16.25 8.61
CA LYS A 113 3.67 16.05 9.85
C LYS A 113 3.55 14.62 10.38
N ALA A 114 2.36 14.03 10.32
CA ALA A 114 2.12 12.66 10.73
C ALA A 114 2.90 11.66 9.85
N LEU A 115 2.85 11.83 8.53
CA LEU A 115 3.64 11.04 7.58
C LEU A 115 5.15 11.16 7.87
N GLN A 116 5.65 12.38 8.10
CA GLN A 116 7.04 12.62 8.44
C GLN A 116 7.43 11.91 9.75
N SER A 117 6.57 11.97 10.78
CA SER A 117 6.79 11.26 12.05
C SER A 117 6.83 9.75 11.84
N PHE A 118 5.92 9.22 11.03
CA PHE A 118 5.88 7.80 10.70
C PHE A 118 7.16 7.33 10.01
N ILE A 119 7.60 8.05 8.98
CA ILE A 119 8.83 7.73 8.24
C ILE A 119 10.05 7.78 9.18
N ARG A 120 10.10 8.76 10.08
CA ARG A 120 11.16 8.86 11.10
C ARG A 120 11.14 7.66 12.04
N SER A 121 9.98 7.28 12.58
CA SER A 121 9.89 6.08 13.44
C SER A 121 10.21 4.79 12.68
N TYR A 122 9.87 4.71 11.40
CA TYR A 122 10.22 3.56 10.56
C TYR A 122 11.74 3.47 10.32
N ALA A 123 12.41 4.62 10.24
CA ALA A 123 13.86 4.65 10.14
C ALA A 123 14.56 4.16 11.42
N THR A 124 13.90 4.14 12.58
CA THR A 124 14.51 3.77 13.87
C THR A 124 14.37 2.29 14.26
N TYR A 125 13.81 1.42 13.41
CA TYR A 125 13.81 -0.03 13.71
C TYR A 125 15.24 -0.54 13.97
N PRO A 126 15.43 -1.44 14.95
CA PRO A 126 16.74 -1.96 15.32
C PRO A 126 17.35 -2.84 14.22
N ALA A 127 18.66 -3.04 14.28
CA ALA A 127 19.44 -3.71 13.24
C ALA A 127 18.95 -5.13 12.90
N ASN A 128 18.50 -5.89 13.90
CA ASN A 128 17.95 -7.24 13.71
C ASN A 128 16.64 -7.27 12.91
N LEU A 129 15.87 -6.17 12.89
CA LEU A 129 14.63 -6.05 12.16
C LEU A 129 14.76 -5.21 10.88
N LYS A 130 15.92 -4.59 10.64
CA LYS A 130 16.17 -3.78 9.44
C LYS A 130 16.04 -4.52 8.10
N PRO A 131 16.36 -5.82 7.99
CA PRO A 131 16.10 -6.56 6.75
C PRO A 131 14.62 -6.56 6.36
N ILE A 132 13.73 -6.59 7.35
CA ILE A 132 12.27 -6.61 7.17
C ILE A 132 11.73 -5.17 7.03
N PHE A 133 12.12 -4.27 7.95
CA PHE A 133 11.62 -2.88 8.01
C PHE A 133 12.62 -1.87 7.44
N HIS A 134 12.96 -2.05 6.16
CA HIS A 134 13.85 -1.11 5.48
C HIS A 134 13.06 0.02 4.82
N ILE A 135 13.44 1.28 5.05
CA ILE A 135 12.74 2.46 4.50
C ILE A 135 12.68 2.47 2.96
N ARG A 136 13.65 1.83 2.29
CA ARG A 136 13.65 1.71 0.82
C ARG A 136 12.69 0.65 0.29
N ALA A 137 12.30 -0.32 1.12
CA ALA A 137 11.27 -1.31 0.77
C ALA A 137 9.86 -0.73 0.88
N LEU A 138 9.73 0.41 1.57
CA LEU A 138 8.46 1.09 1.81
C LEU A 138 8.01 1.88 0.57
N HIS A 139 6.82 1.59 0.06
CA HIS A 139 6.23 2.37 -1.02
C HIS A 139 5.66 3.69 -0.50
N LEU A 140 6.47 4.74 -0.50
CA LEU A 140 6.13 6.07 0.04
C LEU A 140 4.82 6.67 -0.52
N GLY A 141 4.45 6.35 -1.77
CA GLY A 141 3.16 6.72 -2.34
C GLY A 141 1.96 6.12 -1.59
N HIS A 142 1.92 4.79 -1.44
CA HIS A 142 0.88 4.10 -0.66
C HIS A 142 0.82 4.56 0.80
N VAL A 143 1.99 4.80 1.42
CA VAL A 143 2.03 5.34 2.78
C VAL A 143 1.46 6.75 2.83
N ALA A 144 1.80 7.63 1.88
CA ALA A 144 1.18 8.96 1.83
C ALA A 144 -0.34 8.88 1.66
N LYS A 145 -0.82 7.96 0.82
CA LYS A 145 -2.24 7.69 0.61
C LYS A 145 -2.94 7.20 1.89
N SER A 146 -2.27 6.42 2.74
CA SER A 146 -2.84 6.02 4.05
C SER A 146 -2.98 7.17 5.04
N PHE A 147 -2.28 8.30 4.83
CA PHE A 147 -2.48 9.55 5.57
C PHE A 147 -3.46 10.51 4.87
N GLY A 148 -4.15 10.06 3.82
CA GLY A 148 -5.12 10.85 3.04
C GLY A 148 -4.48 11.92 2.15
N LEU A 149 -3.18 11.81 1.86
CA LEU A 149 -2.49 12.71 0.95
C LEU A 149 -2.59 12.21 -0.50
N ARG A 150 -3.02 13.09 -1.41
CA ARG A 150 -3.14 12.77 -2.84
C ARG A 150 -1.82 12.74 -3.60
N ASP A 151 -0.84 13.52 -3.13
CA ASP A 151 0.49 13.57 -3.74
C ASP A 151 1.44 12.63 -3.00
N ALA A 152 2.10 11.74 -3.73
CA ALA A 152 3.28 11.08 -3.22
C ALA A 152 4.31 12.16 -2.87
N PRO A 153 5.04 12.03 -1.74
CA PRO A 153 5.97 13.06 -1.30
C PRO A 153 7.18 13.07 -2.26
N GLY A 154 7.09 13.86 -3.32
CA GLY A 154 8.22 14.21 -4.17
C GLY A 154 9.25 14.94 -3.32
N ASN A 155 10.42 14.33 -3.15
CA ASN A 155 11.60 14.86 -2.45
C ASN A 155 11.61 14.74 -0.90
N LEU A 156 11.52 13.51 -0.37
CA LEU A 156 11.85 13.25 1.04
C LEU A 156 13.37 13.21 1.35
N GLY A 157 14.24 13.29 0.35
CA GLY A 157 15.70 13.39 0.56
C GLY A 157 16.13 14.62 1.39
N ALA A 158 15.25 15.61 1.55
CA ALA A 158 15.48 16.82 2.36
C ALA A 158 14.92 16.74 3.80
N VAL A 159 14.22 15.66 4.17
CA VAL A 159 13.51 15.54 5.47
C VAL A 159 14.41 15.03 6.62
N ALA A 160 15.62 14.58 6.28
CA ALA A 160 16.72 14.41 7.23
C ALA A 160 17.39 15.76 7.51
N GLY A 161 16.73 16.63 8.30
CA GLY A 161 17.41 17.70 9.04
C GLY A 161 17.23 19.16 8.61
N ALA A 162 16.54 19.49 7.49
CA ALA A 162 16.36 20.89 7.10
C ALA A 162 14.97 21.45 7.48
N PRO A 163 14.87 22.70 8.01
CA PRO A 163 13.59 23.38 8.19
C PRO A 163 12.90 23.58 6.83
N TRP A 164 11.59 23.36 6.81
CA TRP A 164 10.73 23.52 5.64
C TRP A 164 10.62 25.01 5.26
N GLN A 165 11.60 25.54 4.52
CA GLN A 165 11.45 26.83 3.84
C GLN A 165 10.79 26.60 2.47
N GLY A 166 9.56 27.07 2.33
CA GLY A 166 8.81 27.02 1.08
C GLY A 166 9.54 27.82 -0.01
N LYS A 167 10.23 27.14 -0.93
CA LYS A 167 10.70 27.77 -2.16
C LYS A 167 9.50 27.94 -3.10
N LYS A 168 9.11 29.19 -3.34
CA LYS A 168 8.16 29.60 -4.39
C LYS A 168 8.58 28.96 -5.72
N GLN A 169 7.72 28.11 -6.25
CA GLN A 169 7.90 27.49 -7.55
C GLN A 169 7.65 28.54 -8.63
N LYS A 170 8.71 28.90 -9.37
CA LYS A 170 8.67 29.85 -10.49
C LYS A 170 7.77 29.25 -11.58
N ARG A 171 6.62 29.90 -11.87
CA ARG A 171 5.68 29.51 -12.93
C ARG A 171 6.44 29.29 -14.24
N ARG A 172 6.24 28.13 -14.87
CA ARG A 172 6.65 27.87 -16.26
C ARG A 172 5.38 27.88 -17.12
N ASP A 173 5.42 28.66 -18.20
CA ASP A 173 4.28 28.91 -19.09
C ASP A 173 3.77 27.63 -19.79
N PRO A 174 2.44 27.43 -19.89
CA PRO A 174 1.86 26.21 -20.41
C PRO A 174 1.59 26.30 -21.92
N LEU A 175 2.63 26.33 -22.75
CA LEU A 175 2.46 26.11 -24.20
C LEU A 175 3.59 25.23 -24.76
N LYS A 176 3.47 23.92 -24.52
CA LYS A 176 4.05 22.87 -25.39
C LYS A 176 3.35 21.54 -25.10
N LYS A 177 2.32 21.26 -25.90
CA LYS A 177 1.71 19.93 -26.03
C LYS A 177 2.79 18.94 -26.47
N THR A 178 2.99 17.87 -25.71
CA THR A 178 3.52 16.61 -26.27
C THR A 178 2.57 15.51 -25.82
N GLN A 179 1.91 14.89 -26.80
CA GLN A 179 1.00 13.77 -26.62
C GLN A 179 1.77 12.58 -26.03
N ALA A 180 1.39 12.16 -24.83
CA ALA A 180 1.75 10.85 -24.29
C ALA A 180 0.45 10.11 -23.95
N LYS A 181 0.28 8.96 -24.59
CA LYS A 181 -0.91 8.09 -24.54
C LYS A 181 -1.17 7.63 -23.10
N SER A 182 -2.37 7.87 -22.60
CA SER A 182 -2.86 7.34 -21.33
C SER A 182 -3.34 5.91 -21.53
N HIS A 183 -2.46 4.93 -21.29
CA HIS A 183 -2.88 3.61 -20.87
C HIS A 183 -2.30 3.38 -19.48
N LEU A 184 -2.92 4.03 -18.48
CA LEU A 184 -2.72 3.62 -17.10
C LEU A 184 -3.46 2.29 -16.94
N ASN A 185 -2.70 1.20 -17.01
CA ASN A 185 -3.16 -0.07 -16.49
C ASN A 185 -3.27 0.08 -14.97
N ILE A 186 -4.48 0.37 -14.48
CA ILE A 186 -4.83 0.30 -13.06
C ILE A 186 -4.84 -1.20 -12.72
N ALA A 187 -3.66 -1.73 -12.39
CA ALA A 187 -3.57 -2.96 -11.64
C ALA A 187 -4.07 -2.66 -10.22
N PHE A 188 -5.02 -3.47 -9.74
CA PHE A 188 -5.72 -3.28 -8.46
C PHE A 188 -4.76 -3.01 -7.30
N GLU A 189 -4.82 -1.79 -6.75
CA GLU A 189 -3.99 -1.32 -5.62
C GLU A 189 -4.22 -2.12 -4.32
N TYR A 190 -5.27 -2.95 -4.26
CA TYR A 190 -5.62 -3.79 -3.12
C TYR A 190 -5.25 -5.27 -3.29
N SER A 191 -4.58 -5.65 -4.39
CA SER A 191 -4.03 -6.99 -4.51
C SER A 191 -2.90 -7.16 -3.50
N SER A 192 -3.03 -8.11 -2.59
CA SER A 192 -2.11 -8.37 -1.47
C SER A 192 -0.69 -8.75 -1.91
N GLY A 193 -0.42 -8.88 -3.21
CA GLY A 193 0.90 -9.19 -3.75
C GLY A 193 1.43 -10.59 -3.39
N LEU A 194 0.64 -11.39 -2.68
CA LEU A 194 1.00 -12.73 -2.21
C LEU A 194 0.55 -13.84 -3.18
N ASP A 195 -0.27 -13.52 -4.18
CA ASP A 195 -0.80 -14.48 -5.15
C ASP A 195 -0.03 -14.38 -6.48
N SER A 196 1.17 -14.97 -6.56
CA SER A 196 1.73 -15.44 -7.85
C SER A 196 2.85 -16.46 -7.67
N SER A 197 2.47 -17.70 -7.37
CA SER A 197 3.23 -18.86 -7.82
C SER A 197 2.60 -19.38 -9.12
N ALA A 198 3.46 -19.78 -10.08
CA ALA A 198 3.18 -20.39 -11.38
C ALA A 198 2.83 -19.48 -12.59
N SER A 199 3.86 -19.07 -13.35
CA SER A 199 4.03 -19.51 -14.75
C SER A 199 5.30 -18.89 -15.38
N LYS A 200 6.36 -19.69 -15.44
CA LYS A 200 7.53 -19.46 -16.29
C LYS A 200 7.17 -19.77 -17.75
N GLY A 201 7.58 -18.90 -18.67
CA GLY A 201 8.01 -19.33 -20.00
C GLY A 201 7.36 -18.65 -21.21
N LYS A 202 8.09 -17.72 -21.83
CA LYS A 202 8.47 -17.76 -23.27
C LYS A 202 9.23 -16.49 -23.67
N ARG A 203 10.57 -16.58 -23.66
CA ARG A 203 11.48 -15.61 -24.28
C ARG A 203 11.66 -16.01 -25.75
N LYS A 204 11.04 -15.29 -26.68
CA LYS A 204 11.14 -15.58 -28.13
C LYS A 204 12.43 -14.98 -28.71
N LYS A 205 13.29 -15.89 -29.18
CA LYS A 205 14.52 -15.72 -29.95
C LYS A 205 14.22 -15.01 -31.28
N ARG A 206 14.86 -13.86 -31.58
CA ARG A 206 15.03 -13.34 -32.96
C ARG A 206 16.50 -13.42 -33.28
N LEU A 207 16.91 -14.42 -34.04
CA LEU A 207 18.17 -14.39 -34.78
C LEU A 207 17.95 -15.04 -36.15
N ARG A 208 18.29 -14.25 -37.18
CA ARG A 208 18.57 -14.53 -38.59
C ARG A 208 18.60 -16.00 -39.02
N ASN A 209 17.86 -16.32 -40.10
CA ASN A 209 18.40 -17.03 -41.26
C ASN A 209 17.38 -17.09 -42.41
N ARG A 210 17.74 -16.51 -43.57
CA ARG A 210 17.46 -17.07 -44.90
C ARG A 210 18.14 -16.22 -45.99
N ARG A 211 19.41 -16.53 -46.27
CA ARG A 211 19.97 -16.47 -47.61
C ARG A 211 20.45 -17.88 -47.94
N GLU A 212 20.42 -18.17 -49.24
CA GLU A 212 20.86 -19.39 -49.92
C GLU A 212 19.75 -20.39 -50.23
N GLN A 213 19.19 -20.23 -51.43
CA GLN A 213 18.95 -21.31 -52.39
C GLN A 213 18.66 -20.70 -53.78
N ASN A 214 19.63 -20.87 -54.69
CA ASN A 214 19.56 -21.02 -56.16
C ASN A 214 20.86 -20.45 -56.75
N SER A 215 21.62 -21.06 -57.66
CA SER A 215 21.77 -22.36 -58.33
C SER A 215 23.08 -22.20 -59.14
N PRO A 216 23.66 -23.24 -59.76
CA PRO A 216 23.74 -23.10 -61.22
C PRO A 216 23.62 -24.41 -62.01
N SER A 217 23.01 -24.29 -63.18
CA SER A 217 23.61 -24.70 -64.44
C SER A 217 23.62 -23.49 -65.35
#